data_AF-A0A950YHM0-F1
#
_entry.id   AF-A0A950YHM0-F1
#
_cell.length_a   1.000
_cell.length_b   1.000
_cell.length_c   1.000
_cell.angle_alpha   90.00
_cell.angle_beta   90.00
_cell.angle_gamma   90.00
#
_symmetry.space_group_name_H-M   'P 1'
#
loop_
_entity.id
_entity.type
_entity.pdbx_description
1 polymer ?
#
loop_
_entity_poly.entity_id
_entity_poly.type
_entity_poly.pdbx_seq_one_letter_code
_entity_poly.pdbx_strand_id
1 'polypeptide(L)'
;MQPDRLTIKAQEAFQAAQRLADDRRNPQTTPEHLLAVLLEQQEGVVPAVLRKLGVDPAAVRQTLTPALDSLPKLTGGAAGDPAGGSSELVQVLRKAEDEMR
;
A
#
# COMPACT_ATOMS: atom_id res chain seq x y z
N MET A 1 -1.27 -4.93 15.59
CA MET A 1 -0.99 -5.51 14.27
C MET A 1 -0.49 -6.92 14.50
N GLN A 2 -1.37 -7.90 14.30
CA GLN A 2 -0.99 -9.31 14.29
C GLN A 2 -1.00 -9.76 12.82
N PRO A 3 0.15 -9.74 12.11
CA PRO A 3 0.21 -10.02 10.67
C PRO A 3 -0.35 -11.40 10.31
N ASP A 4 -0.31 -12.35 11.25
CA ASP A 4 -0.84 -13.72 11.10
C ASP A 4 -2.37 -13.78 10.93
N ARG A 5 -3.09 -12.68 11.20
CA ARG A 5 -4.55 -12.60 10.99
C ARG A 5 -4.93 -12.13 9.58
N LEU A 6 -3.98 -11.65 8.80
CA LEU A 6 -4.21 -11.24 7.41
C LEU A 6 -4.29 -12.48 6.50
N THR A 7 -5.07 -12.38 5.43
CA THR A 7 -5.00 -13.39 4.36
C THR A 7 -3.60 -13.41 3.74
N ILE A 8 -3.20 -14.55 3.16
CA ILE A 8 -1.89 -14.67 2.50
C ILE A 8 -1.68 -13.55 1.46
N LYS A 9 -2.69 -13.27 0.64
CA LYS A 9 -2.63 -12.18 -0.35
C LYS A 9 -2.49 -10.79 0.28
N ALA A 10 -3.11 -10.54 1.43
CA ALA A 10 -2.95 -9.27 2.14
C ALA A 10 -1.53 -9.13 2.74
N GLN A 11 -0.95 -10.23 3.24
CA GLN A 11 0.44 -10.24 3.70
C GLN A 11 1.42 -9.98 2.55
N GLU A 12 1.22 -10.63 1.40
CA GLU A 12 2.00 -10.41 0.18
C GLU A 12 1.91 -8.95 -0.29
N ALA A 13 0.70 -8.38 -0.28
CA ALA A 13 0.47 -6.99 -0.67
C ALA A 13 1.20 -6.02 0.27
N PHE A 14 1.18 -6.26 1.58
CA PHE A 14 1.90 -5.44 2.54
C PHE A 14 3.43 -5.50 2.32
N GLN A 15 3.98 -6.69 2.10
CA GLN A 15 5.42 -6.84 1.79
C GLN A 15 5.79 -6.15 0.47
N ALA A 16 4.97 -6.27 -0.56
CA ALA A 16 5.19 -5.59 -1.83
C ALA A 16 5.06 -4.05 -1.69
N ALA A 17 4.18 -3.55 -0.82
CA ALA A 17 4.07 -2.12 -0.53
C ALA A 17 5.34 -1.58 0.14
N GLN A 18 5.94 -2.35 1.06
CA GLN A 18 7.22 -2.02 1.68
C GLN A 18 8.34 -1.90 0.63
N ARG A 19 8.43 -2.90 -0.25
CA ARG A 19 9.40 -2.89 -1.36
C ARG A 19 9.19 -1.68 -2.28
N LEU A 20 7.94 -1.36 -2.60
CA LEU A 20 7.63 -0.20 -3.44
C LEU A 20 8.09 1.12 -2.78
N ALA A 21 7.94 1.26 -1.45
CA ALA A 21 8.42 2.45 -0.74
C ALA A 21 9.95 2.54 -0.76
N ASP A 22 10.64 1.42 -0.54
CA ASP A 22 12.10 1.34 -0.58
C ASP A 22 12.64 1.68 -1.99
N ASP A 23 12.06 1.09 -3.03
CA ASP A 23 12.42 1.33 -4.44
C ASP A 23 12.23 2.80 -4.83
N ARG A 24 11.18 3.43 -4.29
CA ARG A 24 10.88 4.85 -4.52
C ARG A 24 11.63 5.79 -3.58
N ARG A 25 12.49 5.25 -2.71
CA ARG A 25 13.27 6.00 -1.71
C ARG A 25 12.38 6.82 -0.78
N ASN A 26 11.18 6.33 -0.50
CA ASN A 26 10.27 6.95 0.45
C ASN A 26 10.65 6.49 1.88
N PRO A 27 10.70 7.40 2.88
CA PRO A 27 11.17 7.08 4.22
C PRO A 27 10.20 6.18 5.00
N GLN A 28 8.96 6.09 4.55
CA GLN A 28 7.89 5.32 5.19
C GLN A 28 6.97 4.71 4.12
N THR A 29 6.43 3.55 4.43
CA THR A 29 5.34 2.95 3.64
C THR A 29 4.03 3.60 4.04
N THR A 30 3.32 4.07 3.04
CA THR A 30 2.07 4.83 3.18
C THR A 30 0.88 4.05 2.59
N PRO A 31 -0.37 4.45 2.87
CA PRO A 31 -1.54 3.84 2.24
C PRO A 31 -1.49 3.86 0.72
N GLU A 32 -0.88 4.87 0.10
CA GLU A 32 -0.71 4.99 -1.34
C GLU A 32 0.11 3.84 -1.92
N HIS A 33 1.18 3.43 -1.23
CA HIS A 33 1.99 2.28 -1.64
C HIS A 33 1.19 0.98 -1.60
N LEU A 34 0.43 0.79 -0.52
CA LEU A 34 -0.42 -0.38 -0.35
C LEU A 34 -1.52 -0.43 -1.42
N LEU A 35 -2.19 0.70 -1.69
CA LEU A 35 -3.22 0.78 -2.71
C LEU A 35 -2.66 0.50 -4.10
N ALA A 36 -1.47 1.03 -4.44
CA ALA A 36 -0.84 0.79 -5.73
C ALA A 36 -0.60 -0.70 -5.98
N VAL A 37 -0.05 -1.39 -4.98
CA VAL A 37 0.17 -2.84 -5.05
C VAL A 37 -1.13 -3.62 -5.14
N LEU A 38 -2.14 -3.26 -4.34
CA LEU A 38 -3.45 -3.94 -4.35
C LEU A 38 -4.18 -3.78 -5.69
N LEU A 39 -3.99 -2.66 -6.40
CA LEU A 39 -4.55 -2.42 -7.73
C LEU A 39 -3.91 -3.29 -8.82
N GLU A 40 -2.66 -3.70 -8.62
CA GLU A 40 -1.86 -4.46 -9.58
C GLU A 40 -1.69 -5.94 -9.21
N GLN A 41 -2.11 -6.32 -8.00
CA GLN A 41 -2.00 -7.69 -7.50
C GLN A 41 -2.79 -8.66 -8.38
N GLN A 42 -2.08 -9.63 -8.95
CA GLN A 42 -2.68 -10.71 -9.73
C GLN A 42 -3.67 -11.49 -8.86
N GLU A 43 -4.85 -11.76 -9.43
CA GLU A 43 -5.96 -12.41 -8.71
C GLU A 43 -6.35 -11.70 -7.39
N GLY A 44 -6.05 -10.39 -7.28
CA GLY A 44 -6.50 -9.54 -6.19
C GLY A 44 -7.98 -9.17 -6.33
N VAL A 45 -8.66 -8.93 -5.21
CA VAL A 45 -10.09 -8.58 -5.20
C VAL A 45 -10.35 -7.09 -5.44
N VAL A 46 -9.36 -6.23 -5.20
CA VAL A 46 -9.53 -4.76 -5.19
C VAL A 46 -9.99 -4.20 -6.55
N PRO A 47 -9.40 -4.58 -7.71
CA PRO A 47 -9.90 -4.10 -9.00
C PRO A 47 -11.34 -4.55 -9.28
N ALA A 48 -11.73 -5.74 -8.83
CA ALA A 48 -13.10 -6.24 -9.00
C ALA A 48 -14.10 -5.49 -8.11
N VAL A 49 -13.72 -5.17 -6.87
CA VAL A 49 -14.54 -4.37 -5.94
C VAL A 49 -14.76 -2.96 -6.50
N LEU A 50 -13.71 -2.28 -6.97
CA LEU A 50 -13.83 -0.95 -7.59
C LEU A 50 -14.78 -0.97 -8.79
N ARG A 51 -14.63 -1.94 -9.70
CA ARG A 51 -15.55 -2.09 -10.85
C ARG A 51 -17.00 -2.30 -10.42
N LYS A 52 -17.25 -3.11 -9.38
CA LYS A 52 -18.60 -3.31 -8.83
C LYS A 52 -19.20 -2.03 -8.25
N LEU A 53 -18.36 -1.11 -7.76
CA LEU A 53 -18.76 0.22 -7.29
C LEU A 53 -18.88 1.25 -8.41
N GLY A 54 -18.71 0.85 -9.68
CA GLY A 54 -18.75 1.77 -10.82
C GLY A 54 -17.48 2.63 -10.97
N VAL A 55 -16.41 2.28 -10.28
CA VAL A 55 -15.12 3.00 -10.33
C VAL A 55 -14.16 2.26 -11.25
N ASP A 56 -13.58 2.96 -12.23
CA ASP A 56 -12.53 2.40 -13.09
C ASP A 56 -11.20 2.29 -12.34
N PRO A 57 -10.65 1.08 -12.12
CA PRO A 57 -9.34 0.93 -11.47
C PRO A 57 -8.20 1.64 -12.20
N ALA A 58 -8.29 1.81 -13.53
CA ALA A 58 -7.27 2.53 -14.29
C ALA A 58 -7.28 4.03 -13.95
N ALA A 59 -8.46 4.63 -13.78
CA ALA A 59 -8.60 6.01 -13.32
C ALA A 59 -8.04 6.19 -11.91
N VAL A 60 -8.30 5.26 -10.99
CA VAL A 60 -7.71 5.29 -9.64
C VAL A 60 -6.17 5.25 -9.70
N ARG A 61 -5.61 4.36 -10.52
CA ARG A 61 -4.14 4.31 -10.75
C ARG A 61 -3.59 5.64 -11.27
N GLN A 62 -4.25 6.25 -12.26
CA GLN A 62 -3.83 7.56 -12.80
C GLN A 62 -3.83 8.67 -11.75
N THR A 63 -4.79 8.67 -10.82
CA THR A 63 -4.81 9.64 -9.71
C THR A 63 -3.80 9.32 -8.61
N LEU A 64 -3.44 8.05 -8.45
CA LEU A 64 -2.53 7.58 -7.40
C LEU A 64 -1.06 7.85 -7.75
N THR A 65 -0.67 7.71 -9.02
CA THR A 65 0.69 7.99 -9.48
C THR A 65 1.23 9.36 -9.04
N PRO A 66 0.54 10.49 -9.28
CA PRO A 66 1.03 11.80 -8.84
C PRO A 66 1.07 11.93 -7.31
N ALA A 67 0.15 11.29 -6.58
CA ALA A 67 0.21 11.26 -5.11
C ALA A 67 1.49 10.56 -4.62
N LEU A 68 1.82 9.40 -5.19
CA LEU A 68 3.08 8.68 -4.92
C LEU A 68 4.33 9.46 -5.33
N ASP A 69 4.27 10.23 -6.41
CA ASP A 69 5.39 11.07 -6.87
C ASP A 69 5.62 12.27 -5.93
N SER A 70 4.56 12.75 -5.27
CA SER A 70 4.60 13.87 -4.33
C SER A 70 5.15 13.49 -2.94
N LEU A 71 5.26 12.20 -2.63
CA LEU A 71 5.74 11.74 -1.33
C LEU A 71 7.20 12.15 -1.07
N PRO A 72 7.57 12.45 0.19
CA PRO A 72 8.95 12.79 0.54
C PRO A 72 9.93 11.71 0.12
N LYS A 73 11.12 12.12 -0.36
CA LYS A 73 12.20 11.21 -0.74
C LYS A 73 13.39 11.38 0.20
N LEU A 74 14.04 10.28 0.55
CA LEU A 74 15.26 10.27 1.35
C LEU A 74 16.43 10.87 0.54
N THR A 75 16.86 12.07 0.92
CA THR A 75 18.05 12.73 0.39
C THR A 75 19.29 12.40 1.25
N GLY A 76 20.21 11.60 0.72
CA GLY A 76 21.54 11.33 1.32
C GLY A 76 21.66 10.05 2.18
N GLY A 77 22.75 9.29 1.97
CA GLY A 77 23.37 8.35 2.91
C GLY A 77 22.72 6.98 3.14
N ALA A 78 23.43 5.91 2.69
CA ALA A 78 23.31 4.48 3.00
C ALA A 78 21.92 3.81 2.86
N ALA A 79 21.92 2.50 2.62
CA ALA A 79 20.72 1.68 2.81
C ALA A 79 20.38 1.74 4.31
N GLY A 80 19.47 2.64 4.68
CA GLY A 80 18.88 2.68 6.02
C GLY A 80 17.98 1.46 6.25
N ASP A 81 17.48 1.33 7.48
CA ASP A 81 16.49 0.33 7.82
C ASP A 81 15.31 0.36 6.83
N PRO A 82 14.70 -0.80 6.50
CA PRO A 82 13.56 -0.86 5.60
C PRO A 82 12.50 0.15 6.04
N ALA A 83 11.90 0.86 5.08
CA ALA A 83 10.93 1.90 5.37
C ALA A 83 9.91 1.38 6.39
N GLY A 84 9.68 2.08 7.51
CA GLY A 84 8.66 1.67 8.47
C GLY A 84 7.25 2.01 7.96
N GLY A 85 6.20 1.38 8.50
CA GLY A 85 4.83 1.82 8.22
C GLY A 85 4.56 3.21 8.79
N SER A 86 3.99 4.11 7.99
CA SER A 86 3.50 5.41 8.46
C SER A 86 2.37 5.26 9.49
N SER A 87 2.18 6.29 10.33
CA SER A 87 1.07 6.30 11.31
C SER A 87 -0.29 6.10 10.64
N GLU A 88 -0.48 6.72 9.47
CA GLU A 88 -1.72 6.62 8.70
C GLU A 88 -1.94 5.19 8.16
N LEU A 89 -0.91 4.55 7.62
CA LEU A 89 -0.99 3.15 7.19
C LEU A 89 -1.35 2.23 8.36
N VAL A 90 -0.74 2.44 9.53
CA VAL A 90 -1.06 1.67 10.74
C VAL A 90 -2.53 1.85 11.14
N GLN A 91 -3.08 3.06 11.03
CA GLN A 91 -4.50 3.32 11.31
C GLN A 91 -5.43 2.62 10.30
N VAL A 92 -5.09 2.68 9.01
CA VAL A 92 -5.83 1.96 7.95
C VAL A 92 -5.86 0.45 8.24
N LEU A 93 -4.72 -0.14 8.59
CA LEU A 93 -4.65 -1.56 8.91
C LEU A 93 -5.44 -1.89 10.19
N ARG A 94 -5.44 -1.02 11.21
CA ARG A 94 -6.23 -1.25 12.44
C ARG A 94 -7.72 -1.26 12.14
N LYS A 95 -8.18 -0.30 11.34
CA LYS A 95 -9.57 -0.25 10.89
C LYS A 95 -9.94 -1.51 10.11
N ALA A 96 -9.05 -1.98 9.23
CA ALA A 96 -9.26 -3.23 8.50
C ALA A 96 -9.35 -4.45 9.45
N GLU A 97 -8.52 -4.51 10.51
CA GLU A 97 -8.61 -5.57 11.54
C GLU A 97 -9.96 -5.54 12.28
N ASP A 98 -10.54 -4.37 12.54
CA ASP A 98 -11.84 -4.25 13.21
C ASP A 98 -13.01 -4.71 12.32
N GLU A 99 -12.96 -4.46 11.01
CA GLU A 99 -13.96 -4.91 10.01
C GLU A 99 -13.90 -6.44 9.75
N MET A 100 -12.83 -7.12 10.16
CA MET A 100 -12.71 -8.59 10.06
C MET A 100 -13.48 -9.34 11.16
N ARG A 101 -13.99 -8.64 12.18
CA ARG A 101 -14.75 -9.23 13.29
C ARG A 101 -16.23 -9.35 12.96
#